data_AF-A0A2J5NE43-F1
#
_entry.id   AF-A0A2J5NE43-F1
#
_cell.length_a   1.000
_cell.length_b   1.000
_cell.length_c   1.000
_cell.angle_alpha   90.00
_cell.angle_beta   90.00
_cell.angle_gamma   90.00
#
_symmetry.space_group_name_H-M   'P 1'
#
loop_
_entity.id
_entity.type
_entity.pdbx_description
1 polymer ?
#
loop_
_entity_poly.entity_id
_entity_poly.type
_entity_poly.pdbx_seq_one_letter_code
_entity_poly.pdbx_strand_id
1 'polypeptide(L)'
;VVLIADRLAQPLALYWKHRCQQIISIINASDTRHEIGKKIQLSFLGQRDGRGYRQKLSDQEVLVLDLLLAEKSIKQIANELQMAEKRIYAIKLSLQNKMGGRGKLNIILSG
;
A
#
# COMPACT_ATOMS: atom_id res chain seq x y z
N VAL A 1 10.59 -7.05 11.51
CA VAL A 1 10.26 -5.67 11.04
C VAL A 1 8.79 -5.39 11.31
N VAL A 2 8.47 -4.23 11.90
CA VAL A 2 7.10 -3.75 12.08
C VAL A 2 6.91 -2.51 11.22
N LEU A 3 5.85 -2.47 10.41
CA LEU A 3 5.50 -1.30 9.62
C LEU A 3 4.48 -0.44 10.38
N ILE A 4 4.67 0.87 10.33
CA ILE A 4 3.66 1.83 10.78
C ILE A 4 3.10 2.50 9.53
N ALA A 5 1.78 2.43 9.36
CA ALA A 5 1.11 2.98 8.18
C ALA A 5 -0.09 3.82 8.60
N ASP A 6 -0.35 4.91 7.87
CA ASP A 6 -1.65 5.56 7.95
C ASP A 6 -2.72 4.74 7.20
N ARG A 7 -3.96 5.23 7.22
CA ARG A 7 -5.07 4.57 6.52
C ARG A 7 -4.87 4.52 5.00
N LEU A 8 -4.11 5.45 4.41
CA LEU A 8 -3.94 5.58 2.96
C LEU A 8 -2.85 4.63 2.44
N ALA A 9 -1.76 4.50 3.18
CA ALA A 9 -0.63 3.63 2.91
C ALA A 9 -0.84 2.19 3.41
N GLN A 10 -1.88 1.92 4.18
CA GLN A 10 -2.20 0.58 4.65
C GLN A 10 -2.22 -0.50 3.55
N PRO A 11 -2.83 -0.30 2.36
CA PRO A 11 -2.80 -1.29 1.28
C PRO A 11 -1.37 -1.61 0.78
N LEU A 12 -0.47 -0.62 0.82
CA LEU A 12 0.94 -0.77 0.46
C LEU A 12 1.70 -1.50 1.58
N ALA A 13 1.44 -1.19 2.85
CA ALA A 13 2.02 -1.92 3.97
C ALA A 13 1.61 -3.41 3.94
N LEU A 14 0.35 -3.70 3.61
CA LEU A 14 -0.17 -5.06 3.45
C LEU A 14 0.48 -5.80 2.27
N TYR A 15 0.75 -5.10 1.17
CA TYR A 15 1.52 -5.64 0.05
C TYR A 15 2.91 -6.12 0.52
N TRP A 16 3.66 -5.27 1.23
CA TRP A 16 5.00 -5.61 1.70
C TRP A 16 4.98 -6.71 2.77
N LYS A 17 4.01 -6.70 3.70
CA LYS A 17 3.85 -7.80 4.68
C LYS A 17 3.61 -9.15 4.01
N HIS A 18 2.88 -9.17 2.89
CA HIS A 18 2.64 -10.41 2.15
C HIS A 18 3.90 -10.91 1.42
N ARG A 19 4.69 -9.99 0.85
CA ARG A 19 5.85 -10.33 0.00
C ARG A 19 7.13 -10.57 0.81
N CYS A 20 7.31 -9.85 1.92
CA CYS A 20 8.49 -9.94 2.77
C CYS A 20 8.14 -10.60 4.11
N GLN A 21 8.58 -11.85 4.29
CA GLN A 21 8.29 -12.64 5.49
C GLN A 21 8.89 -12.04 6.77
N GLN A 22 9.88 -11.15 6.65
CA GLN A 22 10.52 -10.43 7.76
C GLN A 22 9.62 -9.34 8.36
N ILE A 23 8.58 -8.91 7.63
CA ILE A 23 7.56 -8.01 8.14
C ILE A 23 6.53 -8.85 8.89
N ILE A 24 6.53 -8.72 10.21
CA ILE A 24 5.73 -9.57 11.11
C ILE A 24 4.41 -8.94 11.51
N SER A 25 4.33 -7.60 11.49
CA SER A 25 3.11 -6.85 11.84
C SER A 25 3.02 -5.48 11.16
N ILE A 26 1.80 -4.97 11.05
CA ILE A 26 1.49 -3.62 10.61
C ILE A 26 0.64 -2.94 11.68
N ILE A 27 1.14 -1.82 12.21
CA ILE A 27 0.41 -0.94 13.12
C ILE A 27 -0.16 0.21 12.30
N ASN A 28 -1.48 0.42 12.38
CA ASN A 28 -2.08 1.58 11.73
C ASN A 28 -2.06 2.78 12.66
N ALA A 29 -1.84 3.97 12.13
CA ALA A 29 -1.91 5.22 12.89
C ALA A 29 -3.30 5.45 13.53
N SER A 30 -4.34 4.83 12.99
CA SER A 30 -5.70 4.85 13.53
C SER A 30 -6.00 3.75 14.54
N ASP A 31 -5.05 2.85 14.82
CA ASP A 31 -5.26 1.79 15.79
C ASP A 31 -5.34 2.40 17.20
N THR A 32 -6.22 1.85 18.03
CA THR A 32 -6.33 2.19 19.45
C THR A 32 -5.08 1.71 20.22
N ARG A 33 -4.82 2.30 21.39
CA ARG A 33 -3.74 1.87 22.28
C ARG A 33 -3.79 0.37 22.60
N HIS A 34 -4.99 -0.19 22.75
CA HIS A 34 -5.18 -1.62 22.99
C HIS A 34 -4.75 -2.47 21.78
N GLU A 35 -5.16 -2.09 20.56
CA GLU A 35 -4.78 -2.79 19.33
C GLU A 35 -3.27 -2.71 19.07
N ILE A 36 -2.66 -1.53 19.31
CA ILE A 36 -1.21 -1.33 19.24
C ILE A 36 -0.49 -2.27 20.21
N GLY A 37 -0.91 -2.28 21.48
CA GLY A 37 -0.32 -3.14 22.51
C GLY A 37 -0.38 -4.61 22.14
N LYS A 38 -1.52 -5.08 21.65
CA LYS A 38 -1.71 -6.47 21.17
C LYS A 38 -0.77 -6.80 20.01
N LYS A 39 -0.66 -5.92 19.01
CA LYS A 39 0.22 -6.14 17.84
C LYS A 39 1.69 -6.17 18.22
N ILE A 40 2.11 -5.30 19.13
CA ILE A 40 3.48 -5.28 19.66
C ILE A 40 3.76 -6.59 20.40
N GLN A 41 2.88 -7.02 21.31
CA GLN A 41 3.05 -8.25 22.07
C GLN A 41 3.15 -9.48 21.15
N LEU A 42 2.25 -9.61 20.16
CA LEU A 42 2.32 -10.69 19.16
C LEU A 42 3.64 -10.66 18.38
N SER A 43 4.09 -9.46 17.98
CA SER A 43 5.36 -9.27 17.25
C SER A 43 6.57 -9.75 18.06
N PHE A 44 6.62 -9.44 19.36
CA PHE A 44 7.69 -9.90 20.25
C PHE A 44 7.70 -11.41 20.46
N LEU A 45 6.53 -12.06 20.43
CA LEU A 45 6.41 -13.52 20.51
C LEU A 45 6.67 -14.22 19.16
N GLY A 46 7.07 -13.49 18.12
CA GLY A 46 7.25 -14.03 16.77
C GLY A 46 5.94 -14.46 16.09
N GLN A 47 4.80 -14.09 16.66
CA GLN A 47 3.48 -14.44 16.14
C GLN A 47 3.03 -13.39 15.13
N ARG A 48 2.46 -13.87 14.03
CA ARG A 48 1.88 -12.99 13.00
C ARG A 48 0.50 -12.53 13.43
N ASP A 49 0.27 -11.22 13.40
CA ASP A 49 -1.08 -10.72 13.55
C ASP A 49 -1.95 -11.23 12.40
N GLY A 50 -3.14 -11.72 12.76
CA GLY A 50 -4.06 -12.41 11.86
C GLY A 50 -4.38 -11.62 10.60
N ARG A 51 -4.77 -12.34 9.54
CA ARG A 51 -5.15 -11.75 8.26
C ARG A 51 -6.49 -11.04 8.39
N GLY A 52 -6.48 -9.75 8.74
CA GLY A 52 -7.64 -8.90 8.49
C GLY A 52 -7.91 -8.84 6.99
N TYR A 53 -9.16 -9.05 6.58
CA TYR A 53 -9.59 -9.01 5.18
C TYR A 53 -9.59 -7.55 4.67
N ARG A 54 -8.41 -6.96 4.54
CA ARG A 54 -8.21 -5.60 4.02
C ARG A 54 -7.61 -5.67 2.62
N GLN A 55 -8.03 -4.75 1.76
CA GLN A 55 -7.56 -4.70 0.37
C GLN A 55 -6.06 -4.40 0.33
N LYS A 56 -5.33 -5.19 -0.46
CA LYS A 56 -3.90 -5.01 -0.73
C LYS A 56 -3.68 -4.49 -2.15
N LEU A 57 -2.53 -3.86 -2.36
CA LEU A 57 -2.03 -3.60 -3.71
C LEU A 57 -1.57 -4.91 -4.37
N SER A 58 -1.66 -4.96 -5.69
CA SER A 58 -1.07 -5.97 -6.56
C SER A 58 0.31 -5.52 -7.04
N ASP A 59 1.10 -6.43 -7.59
CA ASP A 59 2.42 -6.10 -8.14
C ASP A 59 2.33 -5.01 -9.22
N GLN A 60 1.33 -5.07 -10.10
CA GLN A 60 1.12 -4.04 -11.13
C GLN A 60 0.75 -2.68 -10.54
N GLU A 61 -0.06 -2.65 -9.48
CA GLU A 61 -0.43 -1.41 -8.80
C GLU A 61 0.79 -0.77 -8.12
N VAL A 62 1.65 -1.57 -7.50
CA VAL A 62 2.88 -1.06 -6.87
C VAL A 62 3.84 -0.50 -7.92
N LEU A 63 4.05 -1.22 -9.03
CA LEU A 63 4.90 -0.70 -10.12
C LEU A 63 4.38 0.62 -10.70
N VAL A 64 3.07 0.73 -10.95
CA VAL A 64 2.48 1.99 -11.44
C VAL A 64 2.58 3.08 -10.37
N LEU A 65 2.40 2.76 -9.10
CA LEU A 65 2.56 3.72 -8.00
C LEU A 65 3.99 4.27 -7.94
N ASP A 66 5.00 3.40 -8.03
CA ASP A 66 6.41 3.80 -8.01
C ASP A 66 6.76 4.75 -9.17
N LEU A 67 6.25 4.48 -10.37
CA LEU A 67 6.48 5.34 -11.54
C LEU A 67 5.72 6.67 -11.43
N LEU A 68 4.53 6.68 -10.82
CA LEU A 68 3.80 7.91 -10.53
C LEU A 68 4.51 8.77 -9.48
N LEU A 69 5.11 8.14 -8.45
CA LEU A 69 5.94 8.82 -7.45
C LEU A 69 7.23 9.39 -8.06
N ALA A 70 7.76 8.74 -9.09
CA ALA A 70 8.86 9.27 -9.90
C ALA A 70 8.42 10.35 -10.91
N GLU A 71 7.23 10.94 -10.73
CA GLU A 71 6.64 12.01 -11.55
C GLU A 71 6.48 11.66 -13.05
N LYS A 72 6.48 10.38 -13.41
CA LYS A 72 6.27 9.98 -14.81
C LYS A 72 4.83 10.20 -15.23
N SER A 73 4.65 10.77 -16.42
CA SER A 73 3.34 10.91 -17.05
C SER A 73 2.75 9.54 -17.41
N ILE A 74 1.42 9.47 -17.52
CA ILE A 74 0.71 8.23 -17.91
C ILE A 74 1.23 7.67 -19.24
N LYS A 75 1.59 8.54 -20.18
CA LYS A 75 2.16 8.16 -21.48
C LYS A 75 3.55 7.53 -21.33
N GLN A 76 4.41 8.10 -20.48
CA GLN A 76 5.73 7.52 -20.19
C GLN A 76 5.58 6.16 -19.51
N ILE A 77 4.68 6.04 -18.54
CA ILE A 77 4.40 4.77 -17.84
C ILE A 77 3.86 3.72 -18.81
N ALA A 78 2.93 4.10 -19.69
CA ALA A 78 2.37 3.21 -20.71
C ALA A 78 3.47 2.66 -21.64
N ASN A 79 4.39 3.52 -22.08
CA ASN A 79 5.52 3.12 -22.91
C ASN A 79 6.49 2.18 -22.17
N GLU A 80 6.83 2.52 -20.93
CA GLU A 80 7.80 1.76 -20.11
C GLU A 80 7.27 0.38 -19.71
N LEU A 81 5.99 0.30 -19.35
CA LEU A 81 5.34 -0.96 -19.00
C LEU A 81 4.82 -1.74 -20.22
N GLN A 82 4.96 -1.18 -21.44
CA GLN A 82 4.39 -1.72 -22.67
C GLN A 82 2.89 -2.04 -22.55
N MET A 83 2.14 -1.11 -21.94
CA MET A 83 0.70 -1.23 -21.71
C MET A 83 -0.06 -0.10 -22.38
N ALA A 84 -1.32 -0.34 -22.78
CA ALA A 84 -2.19 0.73 -23.25
C ALA A 84 -2.43 1.76 -22.15
N GLU A 85 -2.45 3.06 -22.48
CA GLU A 85 -2.72 4.15 -21.53
C GLU A 85 -4.02 3.93 -20.75
N LYS A 86 -5.07 3.41 -21.41
CA LYS A 86 -6.36 3.05 -20.77
C LYS A 86 -6.17 2.10 -19.58
N ARG A 87 -5.24 1.15 -19.68
CA ARG A 87 -4.92 0.21 -18.60
C ARG A 87 -4.22 0.93 -17.45
N ILE A 88 -3.31 1.86 -17.74
CA ILE A 88 -2.65 2.67 -16.71
C ILE A 88 -3.68 3.55 -15.98
N TYR A 89 -4.63 4.15 -16.68
CA TYR A 89 -5.74 4.89 -16.06
C TYR A 89 -6.60 4.00 -15.16
N ALA A 90 -6.90 2.77 -15.60
CA ALA A 90 -7.65 1.81 -14.77
C ALA A 90 -6.87 1.41 -13.50
N ILE A 91 -5.55 1.21 -13.60
CA ILE A 91 -4.70 0.91 -12.44
C ILE A 91 -4.63 2.12 -11.50
N LYS A 92 -4.46 3.34 -12.03
CA LYS A 92 -4.50 4.58 -11.24
C LYS A 92 -5.81 4.74 -10.49
N LEU A 93 -6.94 4.43 -11.14
CA LEU A 93 -8.26 4.44 -10.50
C LEU A 93 -8.36 3.37 -9.39
N SER A 94 -7.81 2.17 -9.61
CA SER A 94 -7.76 1.13 -8.60
C SER A 94 -6.93 1.55 -7.38
N LEU A 95 -5.75 2.15 -7.61
CA LEU A 95 -4.90 2.74 -6.56
C LEU A 95 -5.67 3.78 -5.75
N GLN A 96 -6.36 4.70 -6.43
CA GLN A 96 -7.20 5.70 -5.78
C GLN A 96 -8.27 5.06 -4.89
N ASN A 97 -8.97 4.03 -5.39
CA ASN A 97 -10.02 3.35 -4.62
C ASN A 97 -9.46 2.65 -3.38
N LYS A 98 -8.29 2.01 -3.49
CA LYS A 98 -7.65 1.28 -2.39
C LYS A 98 -7.03 2.20 -1.35
N MET A 99 -6.40 3.30 -1.77
CA MET A 99 -5.62 4.21 -0.92
C MET A 99 -6.45 5.39 -0.37
N GLY A 100 -7.77 5.22 -0.22
CA GLY A 100 -8.63 6.19 0.48
C GLY A 100 -9.33 7.23 -0.38
N GLY A 101 -9.39 7.04 -1.71
CA GLY A 101 -10.23 7.79 -2.65
C GLY A 101 -9.47 8.66 -3.66
N ARG A 102 -10.19 9.17 -4.67
CA ARG A 102 -9.65 9.92 -5.83
C ARG A 102 -8.76 11.11 -5.46
N GLY A 103 -9.11 11.86 -4.42
CA GLY A 103 -8.34 13.04 -3.97
C GLY A 103 -7.15 12.71 -3.06
N LYS A 104 -7.14 11.53 -2.43
CA LYS A 104 -6.13 11.20 -1.41
C LYS A 104 -4.86 10.61 -1.98
N LEU A 105 -4.94 9.94 -3.14
CA LEU A 105 -3.73 9.50 -3.84
C LEU A 105 -2.86 10.69 -4.25
N ASN A 106 -3.47 11.80 -4.69
CA ASN A 106 -2.71 12.98 -5.08
C ASN A 106 -1.91 13.57 -3.91
N ILE A 107 -2.40 13.46 -2.66
CA ILE A 107 -1.67 13.88 -1.45
C ILE A 107 -0.38 13.07 -1.30
N ILE A 108 -0.43 11.76 -1.57
CA ILE A 108 0.74 10.88 -1.53
C ILE A 108 1.71 11.19 -2.66
N LEU A 109 1.20 11.56 -3.84
CA LEU A 109 2.01 11.89 -5.01
C LEU A 109 2.64 13.30 -4.96
N SER A 110 2.15 14.17 -4.09
CA SER A 110 2.61 15.56 -3.96
C SER A 110 3.49 15.82 -2.73
N GLY A 111 3.69 14.81 -1.88
CA GLY A 111 4.54 14.87 -0.70
C GLY A 111 5.92 14.32 -0.99
#